data_AF-A0A9P6CNZ8-F1
#
_entry.id   AF-A0A9P6CNZ8-F1
#
_cell.length_a   1.000
_cell.length_b   1.000
_cell.length_c   1.000
_cell.angle_alpha   90.00
_cell.angle_beta   90.00
_cell.angle_gamma   90.00
#
_symmetry.space_group_name_H-M   'P 1'
#
loop_
_entity.id
_entity.type
_entity.pdbx_description
1 polymer ?
#
loop_
_entity_poly.entity_id
_entity_poly.type
_entity_poly.pdbx_seq_one_letter_code
_entity_poly.pdbx_strand_id
1 'polypeptide(L)'
;MPFFGRRKPRTVTSSRHSTRHHFFRTHKDKDRIAGGYKAALSNPHTTRKGRKHAKHELRAMGRGRETHVPFMTKIKRALGIRSTPRHHRSTLRSRY
;
A
#
# COMPACT_ATOMS: atom_id res chain seq x y z
N MET A 1 -51.72 11.73 -22.48
CA MET A 1 -50.37 12.20 -22.89
C MET A 1 -50.14 13.56 -22.22
N PRO A 2 -49.00 13.90 -21.56
CA PRO A 2 -47.82 13.14 -21.14
C PRO A 2 -47.73 12.93 -19.60
N PHE A 3 -46.95 11.92 -19.19
CA PHE A 3 -46.69 11.55 -17.80
C PHE A 3 -45.59 12.45 -17.18
N PHE A 4 -45.93 13.27 -16.20
CA PHE A 4 -44.94 14.00 -15.38
C PHE A 4 -44.26 13.04 -14.39
N GLY A 5 -43.26 12.29 -14.88
CA GLY A 5 -42.35 11.52 -14.04
C GLY A 5 -41.45 12.46 -13.23
N ARG A 6 -41.78 12.66 -11.95
CA ARG A 6 -40.91 13.33 -10.96
C ARG A 6 -39.59 12.57 -10.83
N ARG A 7 -38.53 13.01 -11.51
CA ARG A 7 -37.17 12.51 -11.24
C ARG A 7 -36.70 13.12 -9.92
N LYS A 8 -36.71 12.32 -8.84
CA LYS A 8 -36.05 12.69 -7.59
C LYS A 8 -34.56 12.95 -7.85
N PRO A 9 -33.94 14.00 -7.30
CA PRO A 9 -32.50 14.19 -7.42
C PRO A 9 -31.79 13.01 -6.76
N ARG A 10 -30.93 12.32 -7.52
CA ARG A 10 -30.04 11.29 -6.97
C ARG A 10 -29.11 12.00 -6.00
N THR A 11 -29.27 11.73 -4.71
CA THR A 11 -28.27 12.09 -3.70
C THR A 11 -27.02 11.29 -4.04
N VAL A 12 -26.08 11.95 -4.72
CA VAL A 12 -24.73 11.41 -4.88
C VAL A 12 -24.08 11.56 -3.51
N THR A 13 -24.29 10.58 -2.63
CA THR A 13 -23.49 10.43 -1.42
C THR A 13 -22.09 9.98 -1.88
N SER A 14 -21.36 10.91 -2.50
CA SER A 14 -19.91 10.78 -2.61
C SER A 14 -19.41 10.84 -1.18
N SER A 15 -19.31 9.68 -0.52
CA SER A 15 -18.57 9.52 0.70
C SER A 15 -17.13 9.85 0.36
N ARG A 16 -16.79 11.14 0.41
CA ARG A 16 -15.43 11.64 0.38
C ARG A 16 -14.77 10.99 1.58
N HIS A 17 -14.13 9.85 1.33
CA HIS A 17 -13.22 9.26 2.28
C HIS A 17 -12.07 10.25 2.34
N SER A 18 -12.21 11.27 3.19
CA SER A 18 -11.10 12.12 3.57
C SER A 18 -10.11 11.19 4.24
N THR A 19 -9.18 10.70 3.43
CA THR A 19 -7.99 9.99 3.87
C THR A 19 -7.34 10.95 4.85
N ARG A 20 -7.61 10.76 6.15
CA ARG A 20 -6.95 11.50 7.22
C ARG A 20 -5.48 11.15 7.09
N HIS A 21 -4.76 11.94 6.31
CA HIS A 21 -3.32 11.96 6.34
C HIS A 21 -2.99 12.45 7.74
N HIS A 22 -2.74 11.48 8.64
CA HIS A 22 -2.09 11.74 9.91
C HIS A 22 -0.68 12.22 9.59
N PHE A 23 -0.61 13.51 9.32
CA PHE A 23 0.59 14.30 9.23
C PHE A 23 1.35 14.14 10.55
N PHE A 24 2.60 13.71 10.42
CA PHE A 24 3.65 13.74 11.44
C PHE A 24 3.44 12.90 12.70
N ARG A 25 3.61 11.57 12.57
CA ARG A 25 4.29 10.83 13.63
C ARG A 25 5.79 11.00 13.42
N THR A 26 6.41 11.81 14.26
CA THR A 26 7.85 12.08 14.38
C THR A 26 8.64 10.92 15.01
N HIS A 27 7.97 9.83 15.37
CA HIS A 27 8.63 8.59 15.76
C HIS A 27 9.05 7.83 14.51
N LYS A 28 10.36 7.59 14.39
CA LYS A 28 10.93 6.69 13.39
C LYS A 28 10.50 5.26 13.70
N ASP A 29 9.28 4.92 13.30
CA ASP A 29 8.74 3.58 13.42
C ASP A 29 9.64 2.62 12.61
N LYS A 30 10.38 1.74 13.29
CA LYS A 30 11.26 0.74 12.65
C LYS A 30 10.52 -0.08 11.59
N ASP A 31 9.22 -0.29 11.79
CA ASP A 31 8.33 -0.98 10.84
C ASP A 31 8.10 -0.18 9.56
N ARG A 32 8.00 1.14 9.65
CA ARG A 32 7.84 2.02 8.50
C ARG A 32 9.12 2.08 7.67
N ILE A 33 10.27 2.08 8.35
CA ILE A 33 11.58 2.03 7.71
C ILE A 33 11.76 0.69 6.97
N ALA A 34 11.48 -0.43 7.65
CA ALA A 34 11.50 -1.76 7.02
C ALA A 34 10.54 -1.85 5.83
N GLY A 35 9.34 -1.28 5.94
CA GLY A 35 8.38 -1.17 4.85
C GLY A 35 8.93 -0.40 3.64
N GLY A 36 9.66 0.69 3.88
CA GLY A 36 10.35 1.46 2.84
C GLY A 36 11.42 0.65 2.10
N TYR A 37 12.28 -0.06 2.84
CA TYR A 37 13.27 -0.94 2.23
C TYR A 37 12.62 -2.09 1.45
N LYS A 38 11.53 -2.68 1.95
CA LYS A 38 10.78 -3.71 1.23
C LYS A 38 10.20 -3.17 -0.09
N ALA A 39 9.69 -1.94 -0.06
CA ALA A 39 9.21 -1.28 -1.27
C ALA A 39 10.33 -1.10 -2.30
N ALA A 40 11.52 -0.67 -1.86
CA ALA A 40 12.70 -0.53 -2.71
C ALA A 40 13.15 -1.87 -3.35
N LEU A 41 12.96 -3.00 -2.67
CA LEU A 41 13.25 -4.32 -3.24
C LEU A 41 12.24 -4.76 -4.30
N SER A 42 10.99 -4.29 -4.20
CA SER A 42 9.91 -4.64 -5.13
C SER A 42 9.83 -3.72 -6.35
N ASN A 43 10.37 -2.50 -6.25
CA ASN A 43 10.30 -1.50 -7.31
C ASN A 43 11.28 -1.84 -8.46
N PRO A 44 10.80 -2.08 -9.70
CA PRO A 44 11.66 -2.39 -10.84
C PRO A 44 12.60 -1.23 -11.19
N HIS A 45 12.21 0.01 -10.89
CA HIS A 45 13.01 1.21 -11.16
C HIS A 45 14.11 1.45 -10.11
N THR A 46 14.21 0.61 -9.07
CA THR A 46 15.27 0.76 -8.08
C THR A 46 16.59 0.17 -8.59
N THR A 47 17.65 0.98 -8.50
CA THR A 47 19.00 0.60 -8.91
C THR A 47 19.50 -0.65 -8.19
N ARG A 48 20.46 -1.37 -8.81
CA ARG A 48 21.09 -2.56 -8.20
C ARG A 48 21.74 -2.23 -6.85
N LYS A 49 22.44 -1.10 -6.75
CA LYS A 49 23.08 -0.61 -5.52
C LYS A 49 22.03 -0.31 -4.44
N GLY A 50 20.94 0.37 -4.79
CA GLY A 50 19.84 0.66 -3.87
C GLY A 50 19.18 -0.60 -3.31
N ARG A 51 18.95 -1.62 -4.16
CA ARG A 51 18.43 -2.92 -3.71
C ARG A 51 19.41 -3.66 -2.80
N LYS A 52 20.72 -3.62 -3.08
CA LYS A 52 21.74 -4.23 -2.20
C LYS A 52 21.74 -3.57 -0.82
N HIS A 53 21.68 -2.25 -0.77
CA HIS A 53 21.60 -1.48 0.47
C HIS A 53 20.31 -1.81 1.25
N ALA A 54 19.15 -1.80 0.61
CA ALA A 54 17.88 -2.16 1.26
C ALA A 54 17.89 -3.57 1.86
N LYS A 55 18.52 -4.55 1.20
CA LYS A 55 18.71 -5.90 1.77
C LYS A 55 19.61 -5.90 3.00
N HIS A 56 20.70 -5.13 2.95
CA HIS A 56 21.63 -4.99 4.07
C HIS A 56 20.93 -4.43 5.31
N GLU A 57 20.20 -3.32 5.13
CA GLU A 57 19.46 -2.66 6.22
C GLU A 57 18.39 -3.57 6.82
N LEU A 58 17.62 -4.27 5.98
CA LEU A 58 16.62 -5.23 6.47
C LEU A 58 17.25 -6.39 7.26
N ARG A 59 18.45 -6.85 6.90
CA ARG A 59 19.18 -7.86 7.68
C ARG A 59 19.69 -7.29 9.00
N ALA A 60 20.26 -6.09 8.98
CA ALA A 60 20.74 -5.39 10.17
C ALA A 60 19.61 -5.14 11.18
N MET A 61 18.38 -4.89 10.70
CA MET A 61 17.18 -4.73 11.53
C MET A 61 16.59 -6.06 12.04
N GLY A 62 17.24 -7.21 11.82
CA GLY A 62 16.71 -8.53 12.20
C GLY A 62 15.55 -9.02 11.32
N ARG A 63 15.22 -8.30 10.25
CA ARG A 63 14.13 -8.60 9.30
C ARG A 63 14.62 -9.32 8.05
N GLY A 64 15.59 -10.22 8.21
CA GLY A 64 16.16 -11.00 7.11
C GLY A 64 15.10 -11.74 6.27
N ARG A 65 14.01 -12.19 6.90
CA ARG A 65 12.87 -12.86 6.22
C ARG A 65 12.13 -11.96 5.23
N GLU A 66 12.11 -10.65 5.45
CA GLU A 66 11.43 -9.66 4.59
C GLU A 66 12.27 -9.21 3.39
N THR A 67 13.54 -9.65 3.30
CA THR A 67 14.44 -9.34 2.17
C THR A 67 14.05 -10.06 0.88
N HIS A 68 13.25 -11.12 0.97
CA HIS A 68 12.87 -11.95 -0.16
C HIS A 68 11.51 -11.54 -0.72
N VAL A 69 11.53 -10.80 -1.82
CA VAL A 69 10.34 -10.58 -2.65
C VAL A 69 10.15 -11.82 -3.55
N PRO A 70 8.97 -12.49 -3.53
CA PRO A 70 8.73 -13.69 -4.33
C PRO A 70 9.06 -13.46 -5.79
N PHE A 71 9.64 -14.44 -6.46
CA PHE A 71 9.99 -14.34 -7.88
C PHE A 71 8.79 -13.94 -8.75
N MET A 72 7.63 -14.55 -8.47
CA MET A 72 6.35 -14.22 -9.11
C MET A 72 5.96 -12.75 -8.94
N THR A 73 6.17 -12.16 -7.75
CA THR A 73 5.88 -10.74 -7.51
C THR A 73 6.74 -9.83 -8.38
N LYS A 74 7.99 -10.23 -8.69
CA LYS A 74 8.87 -9.46 -9.58
C LYS A 74 8.44 -9.58 -11.03
N ILE A 75 8.15 -10.80 -11.51
CA ILE A 75 7.69 -11.03 -12.89
C ILE A 75 6.40 -10.27 -13.16
N LYS A 76 5.39 -10.41 -12.29
CA LYS A 76 4.10 -9.74 -12.47
C LYS A 76 4.26 -8.21 -12.51
N ARG A 77 5.13 -7.64 -11.67
CA ARG A 77 5.45 -6.21 -11.71
C ARG A 77 6.20 -5.79 -12.98
N ALA A 78 7.14 -6.61 -13.47
CA ALA A 78 7.89 -6.35 -14.69
C ALA A 78 6.99 -6.39 -15.94
N LEU A 79 5.98 -7.25 -15.94
CA LEU A 79 4.99 -7.38 -17.01
C LEU A 79 3.81 -6.41 -16.89
N GLY A 80 3.83 -5.48 -15.92
CA GLY A 80 2.72 -4.54 -15.68
C GLY A 80 1.46 -5.18 -15.07
N ILE A 81 1.47 -6.49 -14.80
CA ILE A 81 0.37 -7.24 -14.20
C ILE A 81 0.37 -6.95 -12.69
N ARG A 82 -0.31 -5.88 -12.29
CA ARG A 82 -0.41 -5.46 -10.88
C ARG A 82 -1.31 -6.43 -10.09
N SER A 83 -0.75 -7.53 -9.60
CA SER A 83 -1.39 -8.33 -8.54
C SER A 83 -1.21 -7.65 -7.19
N THR A 84 -2.04 -6.66 -6.89
CA THR A 84 -2.22 -6.22 -5.50
C THR A 84 -3.47 -6.88 -4.95
N PRO A 85 -3.39 -7.95 -4.14
CA PRO A 85 -4.43 -8.17 -3.16
C PRO A 85 -4.36 -6.94 -2.24
N ARG A 86 -5.33 -6.04 -2.38
CA ARG A 86 -5.52 -4.96 -1.41
C ARG A 86 -5.76 -5.68 -0.09
N HIS A 87 -4.76 -5.72 0.79
CA HIS A 87 -4.96 -6.17 2.16
C HIS A 87 -6.07 -5.27 2.71
N HIS A 88 -7.29 -5.81 2.79
CA HIS A 88 -8.33 -5.22 3.60
C HIS A 88 -7.78 -5.32 5.01
N ARG A 89 -7.22 -4.22 5.51
CA ARG A 89 -6.93 -4.06 6.92
C ARG A 89 -8.29 -4.15 7.59
N SER A 90 -8.64 -5.32 8.10
CA SER A 90 -9.82 -5.50 8.93
C SER A 90 -9.57 -4.70 10.19
N THR A 91 -9.94 -3.43 10.18
CA THR A 91 -10.07 -2.64 11.39
C THR A 91 -11.27 -3.23 12.13
N LEU A 92 -11.04 -4.27 12.93
CA LEU A 92 -11.94 -4.63 14.02
C LEU A 92 -11.94 -3.43 14.97
N ARG A 93 -12.79 -2.46 14.66
CA ARG A 93 -13.10 -1.35 15.54
C ARG A 93 -13.91 -1.97 16.66
N SER A 94 -13.24 -2.40 17.72
CA SER A 94 -13.88 -2.69 18.99
C SER A 94 -14.65 -1.41 19.38
N ARG A 95 -15.98 -1.45 19.22
CA ARG A 95 -16.91 -0.49 19.80
C ARG A 95 -17.45 -1.19 21.04
N TYR A 96 -17.12 -0.63 22.20
CA TYR A 96 -17.67 -0.86 23.54
C TYR A 96 -17.75 -2.31 24.00
#